data_AF-A0A9D1IMF3-F1
#
_entry.id   AF-A0A9D1IMF3-F1
#
_cell.length_a   1.000
_cell.length_b   1.000
_cell.length_c   1.000
_cell.angle_alpha   90.00
_cell.angle_beta   90.00
_cell.angle_gamma   90.00
#
_symmetry.space_group_name_H-M   'P 1'
#
loop_
_entity.id
_entity.type
_entity.pdbx_description
1 polymer ?
#
loop_
_entity_poly.entity_id
_entity_poly.type
_entity_poly.pdbx_seq_one_letter_code
_entity_poly.pdbx_strand_id
1 'polypeptide(L)'
;MKRVVIVFLTAVAAMSASASDVVKRWSDGTLEWADFAGAAEGKPVMSAFKGRLEFDHGAISPAGVPTVVAVMDKAESYAEPAGRIPRMLRYHRLQFDMLEIVCRRLQAELDGGISGSEADARLAYYQRLYDEQMADLARATVNGSNELRMRDYENAARAALAGHSVASVSDRRSGDFFVGWFAGTGALIPTGEIADLLDYAWVFNAGFYGGYRRWVLKADISYGQPSLKDVFADPLNRPWGEGHRYMATNPNARQLSGTVSVGFRVVDTKRFSIAPHIGGGWTNYSWNFGDFEFLQEEDEWVMASPMRKETFGNFNVMCGIDFDWRFHATAIDGKGLFGNGRRQYVSSLRLTPYLMRQAYSSLSPERKGFQIGIHLTYSGFMTGF
;
A
#
# COMPACT_ATOMS: atom_id res chain seq x y z
N MET A 1 -39.02 8.41 35.11
CA MET A 1 -38.04 7.97 34.07
C MET A 1 -38.50 8.24 32.64
N LYS A 2 -39.78 8.00 32.23
CA LYS A 2 -40.25 8.29 30.85
C LYS A 2 -40.15 9.76 30.39
N ARG A 3 -40.27 10.74 31.31
CA ARG A 3 -40.17 12.18 30.97
C ARG A 3 -38.72 12.68 30.79
N VAL A 4 -37.74 12.03 31.40
CA VAL A 4 -36.31 12.42 31.27
C VAL A 4 -35.72 11.90 29.95
N VAL A 5 -36.18 10.74 29.49
CA VAL A 5 -35.76 10.15 28.20
C VAL A 5 -36.29 10.97 27.01
N ILE A 6 -37.50 11.53 27.10
CA ILE A 6 -38.06 12.38 26.03
C ILE A 6 -37.30 13.71 25.93
N VAL A 7 -36.92 14.33 27.06
CA VAL A 7 -36.14 15.57 27.06
C VAL A 7 -34.73 15.36 26.51
N PHE A 8 -34.09 14.22 26.80
CA PHE A 8 -32.79 13.87 26.23
C PHE A 8 -32.86 13.54 24.73
N LEU A 9 -33.92 12.88 24.26
CA LEU A 9 -34.13 12.63 22.82
C LEU A 9 -34.45 13.91 22.04
N THR A 10 -35.18 14.87 22.61
CA THR A 10 -35.39 16.17 21.98
C THR A 10 -34.13 17.05 22.00
N ALA A 11 -33.28 16.94 23.02
CA ALA A 11 -32.03 17.70 23.08
C ALA A 11 -30.99 17.17 22.08
N VAL A 12 -30.90 15.84 21.89
CA VAL A 12 -30.00 15.25 20.89
C VAL A 12 -30.51 15.51 19.46
N ALA A 13 -31.83 15.51 19.23
CA ALA A 13 -32.40 15.94 17.96
C ALA A 13 -32.17 17.44 17.67
N ALA A 14 -32.25 18.30 18.69
CA ALA A 14 -32.00 19.74 18.54
C ALA A 14 -30.51 20.07 18.30
N MET A 15 -29.58 19.29 18.88
CA MET A 15 -28.14 19.44 18.62
C MET A 15 -27.71 18.87 17.26
N SER A 16 -28.47 17.94 16.69
CA SER A 16 -28.24 17.44 15.32
C SER A 16 -28.76 18.40 14.24
N ALA A 17 -29.80 19.19 14.56
CA ALA A 17 -30.40 20.15 13.64
C ALA A 17 -29.65 21.49 13.55
N SER A 18 -28.72 21.77 14.48
CA SER A 18 -28.00 23.05 14.54
C SER A 18 -26.63 23.03 13.84
N ALA A 19 -26.13 21.86 13.42
CA ALA A 19 -24.90 21.77 12.62
C ALA A 19 -25.15 21.89 11.10
N SER A 20 -26.38 21.58 10.63
CA SER A 20 -26.74 21.68 9.20
C SER A 20 -27.05 23.11 8.74
N ASP A 21 -27.10 24.09 9.65
CA ASP A 21 -27.50 25.45 9.30
C ASP A 21 -26.32 26.41 9.07
N VAL A 22 -25.09 25.99 9.37
CA VAL A 22 -23.88 26.82 9.25
C VAL A 22 -23.30 26.78 7.83
N VAL A 23 -23.47 25.67 7.12
CA VAL A 23 -22.92 25.45 5.78
C VAL A 23 -24.00 24.95 4.83
N LYS A 24 -23.86 25.26 3.54
CA LYS A 24 -24.67 24.68 2.47
C LYS A 24 -23.79 23.78 1.60
N ARG A 25 -24.14 22.51 1.46
CA ARG A 25 -23.42 21.58 0.57
C ARG A 25 -23.93 21.75 -0.86
N TRP A 26 -23.06 21.51 -1.85
CA TRP A 26 -23.47 21.60 -3.26
C TRP A 26 -24.59 20.61 -3.60
N SER A 27 -24.59 19.45 -2.95
CA SER A 27 -25.64 18.43 -3.03
C SER A 27 -27.02 18.88 -2.55
N ASP A 28 -27.10 19.93 -1.73
CA ASP A 28 -28.37 20.40 -1.15
C ASP A 28 -29.20 21.22 -2.14
N GLY A 29 -28.64 21.51 -3.32
CA GLY A 29 -29.30 22.22 -4.40
C GLY A 29 -28.70 23.59 -4.69
N THR A 30 -29.31 24.30 -5.64
CA THR A 30 -28.79 25.58 -6.15
C THR A 30 -28.79 26.66 -5.06
N LEU A 31 -27.82 27.59 -5.13
CA LEU A 31 -27.78 28.74 -4.23
C LEU A 31 -28.96 29.68 -4.46
N GLU A 32 -29.50 30.20 -3.38
CA GLU A 32 -30.55 31.21 -3.31
C GLU A 32 -30.12 32.32 -2.36
N TRP A 33 -30.73 33.51 -2.48
CA TRP A 33 -30.39 34.61 -1.59
C TRP A 33 -30.68 34.33 -0.11
N ALA A 34 -31.54 33.36 0.19
CA ALA A 34 -31.80 32.90 1.55
C ALA A 34 -30.59 32.19 2.20
N ASP A 35 -29.63 31.70 1.40
CA ASP A 35 -28.43 31.03 1.92
C ASP A 35 -27.35 32.02 2.39
N PHE A 36 -27.43 33.29 1.98
CA PHE A 36 -26.45 34.33 2.31
C PHE A 36 -26.86 35.06 3.58
N ALA A 37 -25.89 35.32 4.46
CA ALA A 37 -26.07 36.22 5.57
C ALA A 37 -26.49 37.62 5.09
N GLY A 38 -27.11 38.38 6.01
CA GLY A 38 -27.56 39.75 5.78
C GLY A 38 -26.42 40.76 5.58
N ALA A 39 -26.69 42.03 5.86
CA ALA A 39 -25.72 43.10 5.66
C ALA A 39 -24.41 42.84 6.42
N ALA A 40 -23.28 43.06 5.74
CA ALA A 40 -21.97 42.97 6.34
C ALA A 40 -21.42 44.40 6.52
N GLU A 41 -21.67 44.98 7.68
CA GLU A 41 -21.23 46.34 8.00
C GLU A 41 -19.73 46.52 7.73
N GLY A 42 -19.38 47.55 6.97
CA GLY A 42 -17.99 47.94 6.70
C GLY A 42 -17.27 47.12 5.63
N LYS A 43 -17.94 46.22 4.91
CA LYS A 43 -17.32 45.51 3.78
C LYS A 43 -17.37 46.34 2.48
N PRO A 44 -16.32 46.31 1.64
CA PRO A 44 -16.23 47.15 0.44
C PRO A 44 -17.08 46.66 -0.75
N VAL A 45 -17.68 45.47 -0.66
CA VAL A 45 -18.45 44.85 -1.74
C VAL A 45 -19.83 44.46 -1.23
N MET A 46 -20.87 44.72 -2.03
CA MET A 46 -22.29 44.52 -1.70
C MET A 46 -22.69 43.05 -1.53
N SER A 47 -21.90 42.10 -2.06
CA SER A 47 -22.12 40.66 -1.88
C SER A 47 -20.79 39.89 -1.97
N ALA A 48 -20.66 38.81 -1.21
CA ALA A 48 -19.51 37.90 -1.30
C ALA A 48 -19.94 36.44 -1.06
N PHE A 49 -19.25 35.53 -1.75
CA PHE A 49 -19.37 34.09 -1.60
C PHE A 49 -18.07 33.54 -1.00
N LYS A 50 -18.20 32.69 0.02
CA LYS A 50 -17.09 31.96 0.62
C LYS A 50 -17.36 30.45 0.50
N GLY A 51 -16.64 29.82 -0.42
CA GLY A 51 -16.64 28.39 -0.60
C GLY A 51 -15.38 27.74 -0.02
N ARG A 52 -15.51 26.53 0.51
CA ARG A 52 -14.36 25.70 0.90
C ARG A 52 -14.62 24.22 0.67
N LEU A 53 -13.54 23.47 0.50
CA LEU A 53 -13.56 22.02 0.48
C LEU A 53 -13.40 21.49 1.91
N GLU A 54 -14.20 20.49 2.28
CA GLU A 54 -14.11 19.83 3.59
C GLU A 54 -14.20 18.31 3.45
N PHE A 55 -13.53 17.58 4.35
CA PHE A 55 -13.78 16.15 4.49
C PHE A 55 -15.14 15.92 5.15
N ASP A 56 -15.97 15.07 4.56
CA ASP A 56 -17.23 14.64 5.16
C ASP A 56 -16.96 13.58 6.23
N HIS A 57 -16.91 14.02 7.49
CA HIS A 57 -16.72 13.14 8.65
C HIS A 57 -17.96 12.31 8.99
N GLY A 58 -19.11 12.58 8.37
CA GLY A 58 -20.36 11.82 8.56
C GLY A 58 -20.56 10.67 7.56
N ALA A 59 -19.86 10.69 6.44
CA ALA A 59 -19.94 9.66 5.41
C ALA A 59 -18.82 8.62 5.61
N ILE A 60 -19.16 7.48 6.24
CA ILE A 60 -18.28 6.31 6.19
C ILE A 60 -18.35 5.75 4.78
N SER A 61 -17.38 6.11 3.94
CA SER A 61 -17.18 5.43 2.66
C SER A 61 -16.99 3.93 2.92
N PRO A 62 -17.70 3.03 2.23
CA PRO A 62 -17.49 1.58 2.34
C PRO A 62 -16.04 1.15 2.09
N ALA A 63 -15.27 2.02 1.40
CA ALA A 63 -13.88 1.84 1.04
C ALA A 63 -12.87 2.40 2.07
N GLY A 64 -13.30 3.14 3.09
CA GLY A 64 -12.41 3.84 4.02
C GLY A 64 -11.55 4.95 3.38
N VAL A 65 -12.02 5.48 2.24
CA VAL A 65 -11.43 6.63 1.55
C VAL A 65 -12.10 7.91 2.10
N PRO A 66 -11.34 8.97 2.41
CA PRO A 66 -11.91 10.24 2.80
C PRO A 66 -12.86 10.75 1.70
N THR A 67 -14.06 11.14 2.10
CA THR A 67 -15.02 11.78 1.18
C THR A 67 -14.85 13.28 1.31
N VAL A 68 -14.79 14.00 0.21
CA VAL A 68 -14.72 15.47 0.20
C VAL A 68 -16.01 16.05 -0.32
N VAL A 69 -16.44 17.15 0.27
CA VAL A 69 -17.64 17.90 -0.12
C VAL A 69 -17.30 19.36 -0.40
N ALA A 70 -17.95 19.92 -1.42
CA ALA A 70 -17.95 21.35 -1.69
C ALA A 70 -19.02 22.03 -0.83
N VAL A 71 -18.60 22.98 0.01
CA VAL A 71 -19.50 23.70 0.91
C VAL A 71 -19.38 25.22 0.78
N MET A 72 -20.51 25.90 0.92
CA MET A 72 -20.57 27.34 1.16
C MET A 72 -20.67 27.57 2.67
N ASP A 73 -19.82 28.45 3.20
CA ASP A 73 -19.96 28.97 4.55
C ASP A 73 -21.03 30.07 4.56
N LYS A 74 -22.18 29.83 5.21
CA LYS A 74 -23.27 30.81 5.27
C LYS A 74 -22.94 32.01 6.15
N ALA A 75 -22.05 31.86 7.13
CA ALA A 75 -21.65 32.94 8.04
C ALA A 75 -20.67 33.92 7.37
N GLU A 76 -19.79 33.41 6.50
CA GLU A 76 -18.85 34.25 5.75
C GLU A 76 -19.37 34.72 4.39
N SER A 77 -20.43 34.10 3.86
CA SER A 77 -21.10 34.52 2.62
C SER A 77 -22.24 35.49 2.93
N TYR A 78 -22.21 36.69 2.36
CA TYR A 78 -23.17 37.75 2.70
C TYR A 78 -23.68 38.48 1.45
N ALA A 79 -24.87 39.07 1.55
CA ALA A 79 -25.45 39.89 0.48
C ALA A 79 -26.38 40.98 1.04
N GLU A 80 -25.96 42.24 0.86
CA GLU A 80 -26.77 43.42 1.18
C GLU A 80 -28.01 43.50 0.27
N PRO A 81 -29.13 44.08 0.74
CA PRO A 81 -30.35 44.19 -0.07
C PRO A 81 -30.14 44.81 -1.46
N ALA A 82 -29.26 45.81 -1.57
CA ALA A 82 -28.91 46.45 -2.84
C ALA A 82 -28.07 45.54 -3.78
N GLY A 83 -27.32 44.58 -3.22
CA GLY A 83 -26.51 43.61 -3.96
C GLY A 83 -27.27 42.37 -4.43
N ARG A 84 -28.52 42.17 -3.98
CA ARG A 84 -29.36 40.98 -4.29
C ARG A 84 -29.96 41.02 -5.69
N ILE A 85 -29.13 41.26 -6.70
CA ILE A 85 -29.55 41.32 -8.10
C ILE A 85 -29.40 39.95 -8.79
N PRO A 86 -30.30 39.55 -9.70
CA PRO A 86 -30.28 38.22 -10.33
C PRO A 86 -28.93 37.83 -10.96
N ARG A 87 -28.22 38.79 -11.54
CA ARG A 87 -26.89 38.59 -12.13
C ARG A 87 -25.84 38.17 -11.09
N MET A 88 -25.84 38.78 -9.91
CA MET A 88 -24.89 38.42 -8.85
C MET A 88 -25.19 37.05 -8.26
N LEU A 89 -26.47 36.65 -8.19
CA LEU A 89 -26.81 35.29 -7.78
C LEU A 89 -26.28 34.26 -8.77
N ARG A 90 -26.38 34.54 -10.09
CA ARG A 90 -25.78 33.69 -11.13
C ARG A 90 -24.26 33.60 -10.98
N TYR A 91 -23.60 34.72 -10.70
CA TYR A 91 -22.17 34.75 -10.45
C TYR A 91 -21.78 33.85 -9.27
N HIS A 92 -22.47 33.96 -8.13
CA HIS A 92 -22.16 33.12 -6.97
C HIS A 92 -22.51 31.64 -7.19
N ARG A 93 -23.58 31.34 -7.95
CA ARG A 93 -23.87 29.95 -8.38
C ARG A 93 -22.74 29.37 -9.20
N LEU A 94 -22.18 30.14 -10.14
CA LEU A 94 -21.03 29.71 -10.94
C LEU A 94 -19.80 29.46 -10.07
N GLN A 95 -19.52 30.30 -9.07
CA GLN A 95 -18.43 30.07 -8.11
C GLN A 95 -18.60 28.74 -7.37
N PHE A 96 -19.84 28.42 -6.97
CA PHE A 96 -20.13 27.16 -6.29
C PHE A 96 -20.01 25.94 -7.20
N ASP A 97 -20.46 26.05 -8.45
CA ASP A 97 -20.30 25.00 -9.46
C ASP A 97 -18.81 24.74 -9.77
N MET A 98 -17.99 25.78 -9.81
CA MET A 98 -16.54 25.64 -9.98
C MET A 98 -15.88 24.97 -8.77
N LEU A 99 -16.33 25.26 -7.55
CA LEU A 99 -15.86 24.56 -6.35
C LEU A 99 -16.18 23.06 -6.42
N GLU A 100 -17.37 22.69 -6.88
CA GLU A 100 -17.76 21.29 -7.07
C GLU A 100 -16.91 20.58 -8.12
N ILE A 101 -16.56 21.25 -9.23
CA ILE A 101 -15.64 20.68 -10.24
C ILE A 101 -14.28 20.34 -9.61
N VAL A 102 -13.76 21.25 -8.79
CA VAL A 102 -12.50 21.04 -8.06
C VAL A 102 -12.65 19.91 -7.04
N CYS A 103 -13.77 19.87 -6.32
CA CYS A 103 -14.11 18.80 -5.38
C CYS A 103 -14.10 17.42 -6.05
N ARG A 104 -14.72 17.28 -7.23
CA ARG A 104 -14.73 16.01 -7.99
C ARG A 104 -13.35 15.57 -8.46
N ARG A 105 -12.48 16.52 -8.82
CA ARG A 105 -11.08 16.21 -9.18
C ARG A 105 -10.29 15.71 -7.98
N LEU A 106 -10.42 16.38 -6.84
CA LEU A 106 -9.81 15.92 -5.59
C LEU A 106 -10.34 14.55 -5.18
N GLN A 107 -11.66 14.33 -5.24
CA GLN A 107 -12.24 13.02 -4.93
C GLN A 107 -11.67 11.93 -5.84
N ALA A 108 -11.49 12.20 -7.14
CA ALA A 108 -10.88 11.25 -8.07
C ALA A 108 -9.41 10.90 -7.71
N GLU A 109 -8.64 11.85 -7.18
CA GLU A 109 -7.28 11.60 -6.67
C GLU A 109 -7.29 10.80 -5.35
N LEU A 110 -8.22 11.11 -4.44
CA LEU A 110 -8.38 10.37 -3.18
C LEU A 110 -8.84 8.93 -3.43
N ASP A 111 -9.75 8.74 -4.39
CA ASP A 111 -10.15 7.42 -4.89
C ASP A 111 -8.98 6.67 -5.55
N GLY A 112 -7.94 7.40 -5.97
CA GLY A 112 -6.66 6.88 -6.43
C GLY A 112 -5.77 6.31 -5.32
N GLY A 113 -6.15 6.45 -4.05
CA GLY A 113 -5.44 5.82 -2.91
C GLY A 113 -4.60 6.77 -2.05
N ILE A 114 -4.72 8.09 -2.25
CA ILE A 114 -4.09 9.10 -1.39
C ILE A 114 -4.81 9.12 -0.02
N SER A 115 -4.06 9.06 1.08
CA SER A 115 -4.64 9.08 2.44
C SER A 115 -3.70 9.71 3.47
N GLY A 116 -4.23 9.98 4.68
CA GLY A 116 -3.45 10.57 5.78
C GLY A 116 -2.99 12.00 5.49
N SER A 117 -1.79 12.36 5.95
CA SER A 117 -1.23 13.71 5.80
C SER A 117 -1.12 14.19 4.36
N GLU A 118 -0.99 13.26 3.40
CA GLU A 118 -0.98 13.62 1.98
C GLU A 118 -2.36 14.05 1.49
N ALA A 119 -3.44 13.45 2.00
CA ALA A 119 -4.81 13.88 1.67
C ALA A 119 -5.08 15.31 2.18
N ASP A 120 -4.59 15.65 3.38
CA ASP A 120 -4.69 17.02 3.92
C ASP A 120 -3.91 18.02 3.06
N ALA A 121 -2.70 17.64 2.61
CA ALA A 121 -1.91 18.47 1.69
C ALA A 121 -2.60 18.67 0.34
N ARG A 122 -3.27 17.64 -0.19
CA ARG A 122 -4.06 17.71 -1.43
C ARG A 122 -5.29 18.58 -1.27
N LEU A 123 -6.01 18.48 -0.15
CA LEU A 123 -7.14 19.36 0.16
C LEU A 123 -6.71 20.84 0.13
N ALA A 124 -5.60 21.16 0.80
CA ALA A 124 -5.06 22.52 0.82
C ALA A 124 -4.60 23.00 -0.57
N TYR A 125 -3.98 22.13 -1.36
CA TYR A 125 -3.57 22.44 -2.73
C TYR A 125 -4.78 22.77 -3.62
N TYR A 126 -5.81 21.92 -3.59
CA TYR A 126 -7.01 22.10 -4.41
C TYR A 126 -7.84 23.31 -3.97
N GLN A 127 -7.86 23.63 -2.68
CA GLN A 127 -8.44 24.88 -2.18
C GLN A 127 -7.71 26.11 -2.77
N ARG A 128 -6.37 26.11 -2.79
CA ARG A 128 -5.59 27.21 -3.41
C ARG A 128 -5.84 27.31 -4.91
N LEU A 129 -5.90 26.19 -5.60
CA LEU A 129 -6.22 26.14 -7.04
C LEU A 129 -7.60 26.74 -7.31
N TYR A 130 -8.59 26.45 -6.47
CA TYR A 130 -9.90 27.07 -6.55
C TYR A 130 -9.82 28.59 -6.32
N ASP A 131 -9.11 29.05 -5.30
CA ASP A 131 -8.96 30.47 -4.99
C ASP A 131 -8.28 31.24 -6.15
N GLU A 132 -7.27 30.64 -6.81
CA GLU A 132 -6.63 31.18 -8.02
C GLU A 132 -7.63 31.28 -9.19
N GLN A 133 -8.43 30.23 -9.43
CA GLN A 133 -9.46 30.24 -10.46
C GLN A 133 -10.55 31.29 -10.18
N MET A 134 -10.87 31.56 -8.92
CA MET A 134 -11.81 32.62 -8.55
C MET A 134 -11.25 34.02 -8.85
N ALA A 135 -9.96 34.24 -8.65
CA ALA A 135 -9.31 35.49 -9.04
C ALA A 135 -9.33 35.68 -10.57
N ASP A 136 -9.10 34.61 -11.34
CA ASP A 136 -9.19 34.64 -12.81
C ASP A 136 -10.61 34.89 -13.30
N LEU A 137 -11.59 34.22 -12.70
CA LEU A 137 -13.01 34.42 -13.00
C LEU A 137 -13.43 35.87 -12.72
N ALA A 138 -13.03 36.41 -11.57
CA ALA A 138 -13.31 37.80 -11.18
C ALA A 138 -12.73 38.80 -12.19
N ARG A 139 -11.49 38.59 -12.64
CA ARG A 139 -10.84 39.42 -13.68
C ARG A 139 -11.54 39.30 -15.03
N ALA A 140 -11.81 38.07 -15.48
CA ALA A 140 -12.37 37.81 -16.82
C ALA A 140 -13.83 38.28 -16.95
N THR A 141 -14.61 38.15 -15.87
CA THR A 141 -16.04 38.54 -15.86
C THR A 141 -16.27 39.95 -15.33
N VAL A 142 -15.22 40.65 -14.87
CA VAL A 142 -15.34 41.93 -14.16
C VAL A 142 -16.32 41.80 -12.99
N ASN A 143 -16.03 40.85 -12.09
CA ASN A 143 -16.88 40.46 -10.96
C ASN A 143 -18.34 40.19 -11.36
N GLY A 144 -18.55 39.41 -12.42
CA GLY A 144 -19.87 39.03 -12.91
C GLY A 144 -20.61 40.11 -13.72
N SER A 145 -19.98 41.23 -14.06
CA SER A 145 -20.61 42.30 -14.86
C SER A 145 -20.61 42.03 -16.36
N ASN A 146 -19.67 41.23 -16.87
CA ASN A 146 -19.57 40.86 -18.27
C ASN A 146 -20.39 39.59 -18.58
N GLU A 147 -21.59 39.79 -19.13
CA GLU A 147 -22.55 38.72 -19.44
C GLU A 147 -22.05 37.70 -20.47
N LEU A 148 -21.27 38.13 -21.47
CA LEU A 148 -20.75 37.22 -22.49
C LEU A 148 -19.78 36.22 -21.86
N ARG A 149 -18.79 36.74 -21.12
CA ARG A 149 -17.82 35.91 -20.41
C ARG A 149 -18.49 35.03 -19.35
N MET A 150 -19.47 35.57 -18.62
CA MET A 150 -20.27 34.80 -17.66
C MET A 150 -20.91 33.57 -18.29
N ARG A 151 -21.57 33.72 -19.45
CA ARG A 151 -22.19 32.60 -20.18
C ARG A 151 -21.17 31.57 -20.64
N ASP A 152 -20.00 32.00 -21.10
CA ASP A 152 -18.93 31.07 -21.51
C ASP A 152 -18.47 30.19 -20.34
N TYR A 153 -18.23 30.79 -19.16
CA TYR A 153 -17.86 30.05 -17.97
C TYR A 153 -19.00 29.16 -17.43
N GLU A 154 -20.25 29.62 -17.44
CA GLU A 154 -21.41 28.79 -17.06
C GLU A 154 -21.55 27.56 -17.96
N ASN A 155 -21.37 27.72 -19.27
CA ASN A 155 -21.43 26.61 -20.22
C ASN A 155 -20.25 25.64 -20.02
N ALA A 156 -19.04 26.15 -19.81
CA ALA A 156 -17.87 25.34 -19.53
C ALA A 156 -18.01 24.57 -18.21
N ALA A 157 -18.53 25.22 -17.15
CA ALA A 157 -18.78 24.59 -15.85
C ALA A 157 -19.85 23.49 -15.98
N ARG A 158 -20.95 23.75 -16.70
CA ARG A 158 -21.99 22.75 -16.96
C ARG A 158 -21.45 21.56 -17.74
N ALA A 159 -20.63 21.79 -18.78
CA ALA A 159 -19.98 20.73 -19.54
C ALA A 159 -19.02 19.92 -18.67
N ALA A 160 -18.24 20.57 -17.80
CA ALA A 160 -17.34 19.90 -16.87
C ALA A 160 -18.10 19.08 -15.83
N LEU A 161 -19.19 19.60 -15.24
CA LEU A 161 -20.04 18.87 -14.29
C LEU A 161 -20.79 17.69 -14.93
N ALA A 162 -21.17 17.81 -16.21
CA ALA A 162 -21.76 16.71 -16.96
C ALA A 162 -20.72 15.64 -17.36
N GLY A 163 -19.51 16.07 -17.74
CA GLY A 163 -18.41 15.17 -18.12
C GLY A 163 -17.75 14.46 -16.94
N HIS A 164 -17.73 15.09 -15.76
CA HIS A 164 -17.34 14.48 -14.50
C HIS A 164 -18.60 14.03 -13.77
N SER A 165 -19.35 13.06 -14.31
CA SER A 165 -20.41 12.40 -13.53
C SER A 165 -19.79 11.97 -12.20
N VAL A 166 -20.40 12.37 -11.07
CA VAL A 166 -20.03 11.89 -9.74
C VAL A 166 -19.81 10.39 -9.89
N ALA A 167 -18.54 9.96 -9.82
CA ALA A 167 -18.27 8.55 -9.82
C ALA A 167 -18.94 8.07 -8.53
N SER A 168 -20.12 7.47 -8.66
CA SER A 168 -20.72 6.71 -7.58
C SER A 168 -19.62 5.79 -7.13
N VAL A 169 -19.10 6.00 -5.91
CA VAL A 169 -17.98 5.29 -5.26
C VAL A 169 -17.73 4.02 -6.05
N SER A 170 -16.82 4.09 -7.03
CA SER A 170 -16.71 2.95 -7.92
C SER A 170 -16.19 1.85 -7.01
N ASP A 171 -17.01 0.84 -6.77
CA ASP A 171 -16.57 -0.50 -6.41
C ASP A 171 -15.73 -0.97 -7.60
N ARG A 172 -14.55 -0.36 -7.78
CA ARG A 172 -13.52 -0.78 -8.69
C ARG A 172 -13.04 -2.10 -8.11
N ARG A 173 -13.74 -3.16 -8.49
CA ARG A 173 -13.31 -4.52 -8.24
C ARG A 173 -11.99 -4.66 -8.98
N SER A 174 -10.92 -4.75 -8.20
CA SER A 174 -9.66 -5.35 -8.66
C SER A 174 -10.04 -6.62 -9.41
N GLY A 175 -9.58 -6.75 -10.64
CA GLY A 175 -9.76 -7.95 -11.44
C GLY A 175 -9.27 -9.18 -10.69
N ASP A 176 -9.84 -10.33 -11.05
CA ASP A 176 -9.58 -11.58 -10.34
C ASP A 176 -8.13 -12.04 -10.50
N PHE A 177 -7.39 -11.58 -11.51
CA PHE A 177 -6.00 -11.99 -11.76
C PHE A 177 -4.99 -10.94 -11.28
N PHE A 178 -3.92 -11.41 -10.63
CA PHE A 178 -2.80 -10.57 -10.22
C PHE A 178 -1.46 -11.26 -10.42
N VAL A 179 -0.42 -10.47 -10.71
CA VAL A 179 0.98 -10.92 -10.81
C VAL A 179 1.87 -9.86 -10.18
N GLY A 180 2.89 -10.30 -9.46
CA GLY A 180 3.81 -9.43 -8.76
C GLY A 180 5.17 -10.06 -8.54
N TRP A 181 6.05 -9.24 -7.98
CA TRP A 181 7.40 -9.60 -7.57
C TRP A 181 7.60 -9.19 -6.11
N PHE A 182 8.57 -9.80 -5.45
CA PHE A 182 9.05 -9.36 -4.16
C PHE A 182 10.56 -9.51 -4.05
N ALA A 183 11.15 -8.67 -3.24
CA ALA A 183 12.53 -8.78 -2.83
C ALA A 183 12.66 -8.32 -1.38
N GLY A 184 13.54 -8.95 -0.64
CA GLY A 184 13.71 -8.67 0.76
C GLY A 184 14.78 -9.51 1.40
N THR A 185 14.68 -9.60 2.71
CA THR A 185 15.67 -10.23 3.53
C THR A 185 15.06 -10.78 4.81
N GLY A 186 15.76 -11.68 5.48
CA GLY A 186 15.21 -12.35 6.63
C GLY A 186 16.24 -13.15 7.42
N ALA A 187 15.76 -13.74 8.51
CA ALA A 187 16.54 -14.65 9.33
C ALA A 187 16.16 -16.10 9.01
N LEU A 188 17.18 -16.95 9.04
CA LEU A 188 17.10 -18.40 8.92
C LEU A 188 17.72 -19.00 10.17
N ILE A 189 16.95 -19.78 10.92
CA ILE A 189 17.39 -20.43 12.16
C ILE A 189 17.22 -21.94 12.00
N PRO A 190 18.32 -22.71 11.88
CA PRO A 190 18.26 -24.17 11.87
C PRO A 190 17.94 -24.70 13.28
N THR A 191 17.32 -25.88 13.35
CA THR A 191 16.96 -26.59 14.59
C THR A 191 17.22 -28.09 14.43
N GLY A 192 17.23 -28.83 15.55
CA GLY A 192 17.54 -30.26 15.55
C GLY A 192 18.99 -30.53 15.12
N GLU A 193 19.22 -31.63 14.44
CA GLU A 193 20.58 -32.10 14.06
C GLU A 193 21.24 -31.21 13.00
N ILE A 194 20.45 -30.35 12.32
CA ILE A 194 20.96 -29.34 11.40
C ILE A 194 21.61 -28.18 12.17
N ALA A 195 21.05 -27.82 13.33
CA ALA A 195 21.64 -26.80 14.20
C ALA A 195 22.97 -27.25 14.80
N ASP A 196 23.28 -28.54 14.83
CA ASP A 196 24.60 -29.04 15.24
C ASP A 196 25.66 -28.82 14.16
N LEU A 197 25.25 -28.64 12.90
CA LEU A 197 26.17 -28.40 11.78
C LEU A 197 26.33 -26.91 11.46
N LEU A 198 25.21 -26.17 11.47
CA LEU A 198 25.13 -24.82 10.93
C LEU A 198 24.54 -23.85 11.95
N ASP A 199 25.08 -22.65 11.98
CA ASP A 199 24.52 -21.51 12.68
C ASP A 199 23.41 -20.82 11.90
N TYR A 200 22.74 -19.88 12.56
CA TYR A 200 21.74 -19.03 11.93
C TYR A 200 22.38 -18.19 10.81
N ALA A 201 21.56 -17.78 9.84
CA ALA A 201 22.00 -16.94 8.75
C ALA A 201 21.00 -15.82 8.49
N TRP A 202 21.53 -14.68 8.03
CA TRP A 202 20.73 -13.69 7.34
C TRP A 202 20.64 -14.08 5.87
N VAL A 203 19.43 -14.07 5.30
CA VAL A 203 19.15 -14.47 3.93
C VAL A 203 18.58 -13.30 3.13
N PHE A 204 18.96 -13.20 1.87
CA PHE A 204 18.27 -12.39 0.88
C PHE A 204 17.28 -13.28 0.15
N ASN A 205 16.08 -12.78 -0.11
CA ASN A 205 15.07 -13.55 -0.83
C ASN A 205 14.41 -12.68 -1.90
N ALA A 206 14.23 -13.25 -3.09
CA ALA A 206 13.55 -12.59 -4.18
C ALA A 206 12.72 -13.61 -4.95
N GLY A 207 11.61 -13.15 -5.52
CA GLY A 207 10.68 -14.07 -6.16
C GLY A 207 9.54 -13.38 -6.89
N PHE A 208 8.70 -14.22 -7.47
CA PHE A 208 7.49 -13.83 -8.15
C PHE A 208 6.30 -14.49 -7.47
N TYR A 209 5.15 -13.84 -7.59
CA TYR A 209 3.90 -14.45 -7.19
C TYR A 209 2.81 -14.03 -8.15
N GLY A 210 1.85 -14.91 -8.35
CA GLY A 210 0.69 -14.62 -9.17
C GLY A 210 -0.48 -15.43 -8.67
N GLY A 211 -1.68 -15.06 -9.09
CA GLY A 211 -2.83 -15.76 -8.59
C GLY A 211 -4.13 -15.32 -9.21
N TYR A 212 -5.16 -16.08 -8.85
CA TYR A 212 -6.53 -15.88 -9.27
C TYR A 212 -7.44 -15.86 -8.04
N ARG A 213 -8.16 -14.76 -7.88
CA ARG A 213 -8.98 -14.41 -6.71
C ARG A 213 -8.15 -14.46 -5.43
N ARG A 214 -8.43 -15.45 -4.59
CA ARG A 214 -7.76 -15.66 -3.30
C ARG A 214 -6.63 -16.67 -3.38
N TRP A 215 -6.50 -17.41 -4.48
CA TRP A 215 -5.40 -18.35 -4.68
C TRP A 215 -4.14 -17.60 -5.05
N VAL A 216 -3.04 -17.95 -4.41
CA VAL A 216 -1.72 -17.37 -4.63
C VAL A 216 -0.75 -18.51 -4.95
N LEU A 217 -0.03 -18.39 -6.06
CA LEU A 217 1.15 -19.18 -6.37
C LEU A 217 2.37 -18.29 -6.15
N LYS A 218 3.35 -18.77 -5.39
CA LYS A 218 4.57 -18.06 -5.03
C LYS A 218 5.77 -18.91 -5.40
N ALA A 219 6.76 -18.30 -6.03
CA ALA A 219 8.05 -18.91 -6.33
C ALA A 219 9.16 -17.96 -5.90
N ASP A 220 10.10 -18.44 -5.10
CA ASP A 220 11.24 -17.64 -4.64
C ASP A 220 12.55 -18.38 -4.63
N ILE A 221 13.61 -17.59 -4.67
CA ILE A 221 14.98 -18.00 -4.40
C ILE A 221 15.44 -17.23 -3.17
N SER A 222 16.11 -17.93 -2.25
CA SER A 222 16.81 -17.30 -1.14
C SER A 222 18.26 -17.74 -1.05
N TYR A 223 19.11 -16.80 -0.69
CA TYR A 223 20.55 -17.00 -0.53
C TYR A 223 21.01 -16.44 0.81
N GLY A 224 21.82 -17.21 1.53
CA GLY A 224 22.46 -16.74 2.77
C GLY A 224 23.80 -17.41 3.03
N GLN A 225 24.46 -16.99 4.10
CA GLN A 225 25.76 -17.53 4.49
C GLN A 225 25.74 -17.95 5.97
N PRO A 226 25.25 -19.15 6.30
CA PRO A 226 25.41 -19.71 7.65
C PRO A 226 26.86 -20.10 7.91
N SER A 227 27.28 -20.06 9.17
CA SER A 227 28.59 -20.56 9.58
C SER A 227 28.49 -22.04 9.98
N LEU A 228 29.53 -22.81 9.69
CA LEU A 228 29.76 -24.14 10.22
C LEU A 228 30.16 -24.02 11.70
N LYS A 229 29.53 -24.82 12.56
CA LYS A 229 29.87 -24.83 13.99
C LYS A 229 31.19 -25.51 14.30
N ASP A 230 31.55 -26.50 13.50
CA ASP A 230 32.82 -27.21 13.61
C ASP A 230 33.46 -27.32 12.22
N VAL A 231 34.59 -26.65 12.04
CA VAL A 231 35.35 -26.69 10.78
C VAL A 231 36.07 -28.03 10.57
N PHE A 232 36.19 -28.86 11.60
CA PHE A 232 36.82 -30.19 11.52
C PHE A 232 35.81 -31.32 11.36
N ALA A 233 34.50 -31.04 11.51
CA ALA A 233 33.47 -32.05 11.31
C ALA A 233 33.37 -32.39 9.83
N ASP A 234 33.56 -33.66 9.49
CA ASP A 234 33.27 -34.19 8.16
C ASP A 234 31.83 -34.73 8.13
N PRO A 235 30.84 -33.95 7.63
CA PRO A 235 29.45 -34.36 7.66
C PRO A 235 29.12 -35.48 6.66
N LEU A 236 30.07 -35.84 5.78
CA LEU A 236 29.94 -36.94 4.82
C LEU A 236 30.68 -38.21 5.27
N ASN A 237 31.41 -38.14 6.38
CA ASN A 237 32.15 -39.25 6.99
C ASN A 237 33.03 -40.01 5.99
N ARG A 238 33.87 -39.27 5.25
CA ARG A 238 34.78 -39.85 4.26
C ARG A 238 35.95 -40.55 4.95
N PRO A 239 36.49 -41.62 4.35
CA PRO A 239 37.73 -42.22 4.83
C PRO A 239 38.92 -41.31 4.48
N TRP A 240 39.77 -41.06 5.47
CA TRP A 240 40.99 -40.26 5.33
C TRP A 240 42.22 -41.16 5.41
N GLY A 241 43.26 -40.82 4.66
CA GLY A 241 44.56 -41.47 4.79
C GLY A 241 45.16 -41.21 6.18
N GLU A 242 46.01 -42.12 6.66
CA GLU A 242 46.70 -41.96 7.94
C GLU A 242 47.48 -40.63 7.96
N GLY A 243 47.31 -39.83 9.02
CA GLY A 243 47.93 -38.50 9.14
C GLY A 243 47.17 -37.34 8.47
N HIS A 244 46.11 -37.61 7.70
CA HIS A 244 45.28 -36.58 7.08
C HIS A 244 43.96 -36.35 7.82
N ARG A 245 43.47 -35.11 7.77
CA ARG A 245 42.16 -34.74 8.31
C ARG A 245 41.38 -33.83 7.38
N TYR A 246 40.07 -33.98 7.40
CA TYR A 246 39.13 -33.01 6.85
C TYR A 246 39.20 -31.68 7.61
N MET A 247 39.29 -30.57 6.88
CA MET A 247 39.02 -29.27 7.46
C MET A 247 38.37 -28.34 6.44
N ALA A 248 37.31 -27.66 6.87
CA ALA A 248 36.72 -26.56 6.12
C ALA A 248 37.74 -25.41 6.07
N THR A 249 38.04 -24.91 4.86
CA THR A 249 39.02 -23.83 4.67
C THR A 249 38.53 -22.50 5.27
N ASN A 250 37.22 -22.38 5.43
CA ASN A 250 36.58 -21.29 6.16
C ASN A 250 35.31 -21.81 6.85
N PRO A 251 34.86 -21.14 7.92
CA PRO A 251 33.60 -21.50 8.57
C PRO A 251 32.38 -21.09 7.76
N ASN A 252 32.51 -20.25 6.72
CA ASN A 252 31.35 -19.68 6.02
C ASN A 252 30.80 -20.63 4.95
N ALA A 253 29.69 -21.29 5.27
CA ALA A 253 28.90 -22.02 4.29
C ALA A 253 28.01 -21.07 3.49
N ARG A 254 27.55 -21.53 2.32
CA ARG A 254 26.60 -20.85 1.44
C ARG A 254 25.34 -21.67 1.36
N GLN A 255 24.21 -21.04 1.61
CA GLN A 255 22.88 -21.61 1.49
C GLN A 255 22.21 -21.01 0.26
N LEU A 256 21.65 -21.86 -0.59
CA LEU A 256 20.80 -21.46 -1.71
C LEU A 256 19.57 -22.36 -1.71
N SER A 257 18.39 -21.77 -1.72
CA SER A 257 17.13 -22.51 -1.86
C SER A 257 16.24 -21.90 -2.92
N GLY A 258 15.55 -22.76 -3.65
CA GLY A 258 14.47 -22.40 -4.56
C GLY A 258 13.19 -23.07 -4.12
N THR A 259 12.14 -22.29 -3.86
CA THR A 259 10.88 -22.79 -3.32
C THR A 259 9.69 -22.42 -4.20
N VAL A 260 8.67 -23.28 -4.19
CA VAL A 260 7.36 -23.00 -4.79
C VAL A 260 6.30 -23.34 -3.76
N SER A 261 5.31 -22.46 -3.60
CA SER A 261 4.19 -22.66 -2.69
C SER A 261 2.88 -22.17 -3.25
N VAL A 262 1.81 -22.80 -2.79
CA VAL A 262 0.43 -22.39 -3.04
C VAL A 262 -0.18 -21.96 -1.72
N GLY A 263 -0.86 -20.82 -1.76
CA GLY A 263 -1.55 -20.24 -0.62
C GLY A 263 -2.95 -19.78 -0.96
N PHE A 264 -3.71 -19.49 0.08
CA PHE A 264 -5.07 -18.98 -0.02
C PHE A 264 -5.24 -17.77 0.91
N ARG A 265 -5.66 -16.63 0.37
CA ARG A 265 -5.94 -15.41 1.15
C ARG A 265 -7.20 -15.60 1.99
N VAL A 266 -7.03 -15.89 3.27
CA VAL A 266 -8.13 -16.01 4.22
C VAL A 266 -8.71 -14.65 4.59
N VAL A 267 -7.83 -13.64 4.68
CA VAL A 267 -8.19 -12.23 4.84
C VAL A 267 -7.66 -11.49 3.62
N ASP A 268 -8.53 -10.77 2.93
CA ASP A 268 -8.16 -9.92 1.80
C ASP A 268 -8.95 -8.61 1.87
N THR A 269 -8.29 -7.58 2.38
CA THR A 269 -8.84 -6.22 2.48
C THR A 269 -8.01 -5.28 1.61
N LYS A 270 -8.49 -4.05 1.36
CA LYS A 270 -7.76 -3.07 0.54
C LYS A 270 -6.35 -2.76 1.09
N ARG A 271 -6.17 -2.79 2.41
CA ARG A 271 -4.91 -2.40 3.09
C ARG A 271 -4.10 -3.58 3.63
N PHE A 272 -4.71 -4.75 3.76
CA PHE A 272 -4.08 -5.87 4.44
C PHE A 272 -4.58 -7.22 3.94
N SER A 273 -3.67 -8.19 3.81
CA SER A 273 -4.05 -9.58 3.55
C SER A 273 -3.23 -10.58 4.35
N ILE A 274 -3.88 -11.70 4.67
CA ILE A 274 -3.26 -12.87 5.31
C ILE A 274 -3.42 -14.06 4.38
N ALA A 275 -2.31 -14.71 4.02
CA ALA A 275 -2.31 -15.90 3.18
C ALA A 275 -1.44 -17.01 3.79
N PRO A 276 -2.03 -18.00 4.49
CA PRO A 276 -1.35 -19.26 4.74
C PRO A 276 -0.99 -19.93 3.41
N HIS A 277 0.18 -20.55 3.36
CA HIS A 277 0.68 -21.28 2.20
C HIS A 277 1.45 -22.53 2.60
N ILE A 278 1.45 -23.50 1.68
CA ILE A 278 2.20 -24.75 1.78
C ILE A 278 2.92 -24.98 0.47
N GLY A 279 4.10 -25.58 0.54
CA GLY A 279 4.91 -25.83 -0.63
C GLY A 279 6.14 -26.65 -0.31
N GLY A 280 7.11 -26.54 -1.19
CA GLY A 280 8.40 -27.17 -1.00
C GLY A 280 9.41 -26.66 -2.02
N GLY A 281 10.64 -27.06 -1.83
CA GLY A 281 11.75 -26.57 -2.61
C GLY A 281 13.02 -27.33 -2.33
N TRP A 282 14.01 -27.10 -3.16
CA TRP A 282 15.35 -27.60 -2.89
C TRP A 282 16.09 -26.60 -2.02
N THR A 283 16.88 -27.10 -1.07
CA THR A 283 17.84 -26.30 -0.30
C THR A 283 19.20 -26.97 -0.39
N ASN A 284 20.17 -26.23 -0.90
CA ASN A 284 21.56 -26.66 -1.04
C ASN A 284 22.46 -25.86 -0.11
N TYR A 285 23.34 -26.56 0.59
CA TYR A 285 24.44 -26.00 1.35
C TYR A 285 25.74 -26.34 0.66
N SER A 286 26.67 -25.38 0.60
CA SER A 286 28.00 -25.63 0.08
C SER A 286 29.06 -24.83 0.83
N TRP A 287 30.24 -25.41 0.98
CA TRP A 287 31.39 -24.77 1.59
C TRP A 287 32.65 -25.35 0.96
N ASN A 288 33.80 -24.79 1.32
CA ASN A 288 35.06 -25.22 0.78
C ASN A 288 35.85 -25.97 1.85
N PHE A 289 36.52 -27.04 1.45
CA PHE A 289 37.32 -27.88 2.32
C PHE A 289 38.64 -28.25 1.64
N GLY A 290 39.58 -28.70 2.45
CA GLY A 290 40.82 -29.31 1.99
C GLY A 290 41.21 -30.46 2.89
N ASP A 291 42.12 -31.26 2.39
CA ASP A 291 42.81 -32.31 3.13
C ASP A 291 44.00 -31.63 3.82
N PHE A 292 44.09 -31.72 5.15
CA PHE A 292 45.18 -31.14 5.93
C PHE A 292 46.06 -32.24 6.52
N GLU A 293 47.36 -32.01 6.54
CA GLU A 293 48.37 -32.86 7.17
C GLU A 293 48.99 -32.12 8.35
N PHE A 294 49.27 -32.84 9.43
CA PHE A 294 49.86 -32.26 10.63
C PHE A 294 51.38 -32.26 10.53
N LEU A 295 52.00 -31.08 10.46
CA LEU A 295 53.45 -30.93 10.46
C LEU A 295 53.96 -30.87 11.90
N GLN A 296 54.55 -31.97 12.39
CA GLN A 296 55.11 -32.05 13.75
C GLN A 296 56.20 -31.00 14.03
N GLU A 297 56.90 -30.52 13.00
CA GLU A 297 57.96 -29.51 13.13
C GLU A 297 57.41 -28.10 13.43
N GLU A 298 56.20 -27.80 12.97
CA GLU A 298 55.57 -26.48 13.07
C GLU A 298 54.37 -26.45 14.04
N ASP A 299 53.98 -27.61 14.59
CA ASP A 299 52.77 -27.80 15.42
C ASP A 299 51.50 -27.25 14.74
N GLU A 300 51.46 -27.31 13.40
CA GLU A 300 50.43 -26.69 12.57
C GLU A 300 49.85 -27.68 11.53
N TRP A 301 48.56 -27.51 11.25
CA TRP A 301 47.88 -28.21 10.16
C TRP A 301 48.08 -27.45 8.85
N VAL A 302 48.75 -28.07 7.90
CA VAL A 302 49.01 -27.47 6.58
C VAL A 302 48.18 -28.18 5.52
N MET A 303 47.63 -27.38 4.60
CA MET A 303 46.77 -27.88 3.52
C MET A 303 47.61 -28.72 2.54
N ALA A 304 47.34 -30.03 2.50
CA ALA A 304 48.04 -31.01 1.67
C ALA A 304 47.38 -31.22 0.29
N SER A 305 46.17 -30.66 0.06
CA SER A 305 45.43 -30.79 -1.19
C SER A 305 44.87 -29.46 -1.70
N PRO A 306 44.65 -29.29 -3.02
CA PRO A 306 43.89 -28.16 -3.53
C PRO A 306 42.50 -28.08 -2.89
N MET A 307 42.06 -26.87 -2.59
CA MET A 307 40.73 -26.57 -2.07
C MET A 307 39.63 -27.13 -2.98
N ARG A 308 38.71 -27.90 -2.39
CA ARG A 308 37.56 -28.52 -3.06
C ARG A 308 36.26 -27.94 -2.50
N LYS A 309 35.20 -28.00 -3.31
CA LYS A 309 33.86 -27.56 -2.91
C LYS A 309 33.05 -28.76 -2.47
N GLU A 310 32.49 -28.70 -1.28
CA GLU A 310 31.52 -29.66 -0.78
C GLU A 310 30.10 -29.14 -0.93
N THR A 311 29.15 -30.05 -1.14
CA THR A 311 27.74 -29.69 -1.31
C THR A 311 26.84 -30.82 -0.84
N PHE A 312 25.81 -30.46 -0.07
CA PHE A 312 24.66 -31.35 0.16
C PHE A 312 23.37 -30.58 -0.04
N GLY A 313 22.31 -31.30 -0.39
CA GLY A 313 21.02 -30.71 -0.66
C GLY A 313 19.92 -31.75 -0.65
N ASN A 314 18.69 -31.28 -0.44
CA ASN A 314 17.51 -32.12 -0.56
C ASN A 314 16.27 -31.27 -0.88
N PHE A 315 15.20 -31.94 -1.29
CA PHE A 315 13.86 -31.38 -1.33
C PHE A 315 13.26 -31.33 0.07
N ASN A 316 12.77 -30.15 0.44
CA ASN A 316 12.23 -29.83 1.74
C ASN A 316 10.79 -29.35 1.61
N VAL A 317 9.95 -29.71 2.57
CA VAL A 317 8.54 -29.28 2.61
C VAL A 317 8.44 -28.07 3.53
N MET A 318 7.69 -27.06 3.11
CA MET A 318 7.51 -25.82 3.86
C MET A 318 6.05 -25.43 4.02
N CYS A 319 5.77 -24.75 5.13
CA CYS A 319 4.53 -24.01 5.34
C CYS A 319 4.83 -22.65 5.95
N GLY A 320 3.96 -21.67 5.70
CA GLY A 320 4.14 -20.33 6.22
C GLY A 320 2.88 -19.49 6.13
N ILE A 321 2.96 -18.26 6.62
CA ILE A 321 1.87 -17.29 6.57
C ILE A 321 2.42 -15.98 6.03
N ASP A 322 1.86 -15.49 4.93
CA ASP A 322 2.18 -14.17 4.39
C ASP A 322 1.24 -13.14 5.06
N PHE A 323 1.81 -12.19 5.81
CA PHE A 323 1.12 -10.99 6.30
C PHE A 323 1.53 -9.81 5.45
N ASP A 324 0.58 -9.22 4.71
CA ASP A 324 0.88 -8.26 3.65
C ASP A 324 0.18 -6.93 3.91
N TRP A 325 0.93 -5.86 4.16
CA TRP A 325 0.44 -4.49 4.35
C TRP A 325 0.58 -3.68 3.07
N ARG A 326 -0.54 -3.23 2.51
CA ARG A 326 -0.63 -2.50 1.23
C ARG A 326 -0.71 -1.01 1.51
N PHE A 327 0.20 -0.23 0.94
CA PHE A 327 0.32 1.21 1.24
C PHE A 327 0.03 2.12 0.06
N HIS A 328 0.43 1.73 -1.15
CA HIS A 328 0.31 2.59 -2.32
C HIS A 328 -0.31 1.84 -3.49
N ALA A 329 -1.21 2.51 -4.19
CA ALA A 329 -1.91 1.99 -5.35
C ALA A 329 -1.79 3.02 -6.48
N THR A 330 -1.01 2.73 -7.50
CA THR A 330 -0.88 3.61 -8.67
C THR A 330 -1.69 3.03 -9.82
N ALA A 331 -2.59 3.81 -10.40
CA ALA A 331 -3.18 3.46 -11.68
C ALA A 331 -2.11 3.55 -12.77
N ILE A 332 -1.88 2.45 -13.47
CA ILE A 332 -1.00 2.39 -14.64
C ILE A 332 -1.88 2.23 -15.87
N ASP A 333 -1.93 3.27 -16.70
CA ASP A 333 -2.46 3.20 -18.05
C ASP A 333 -1.35 2.62 -18.95
N GLY A 334 -1.42 1.33 -19.29
CA GLY A 334 -0.34 0.66 -20.04
C GLY A 334 -0.80 -0.50 -20.90
N LYS A 335 -0.31 -0.55 -22.14
CA LYS A 335 -0.36 -1.74 -23.00
C LYS A 335 0.70 -2.73 -22.50
N GLY A 336 0.29 -3.77 -21.77
CA GLY A 336 1.19 -4.81 -21.26
C GLY A 336 0.80 -6.21 -21.72
N LEU A 337 1.69 -7.18 -21.50
CA LEU A 337 1.70 -8.61 -21.92
C LEU A 337 0.41 -9.44 -21.82
N PHE A 338 -0.67 -8.92 -21.23
CA PHE A 338 -1.93 -9.63 -20.96
C PHE A 338 -3.19 -8.83 -21.38
N GLY A 339 -3.07 -7.93 -22.37
CA GLY A 339 -4.21 -7.24 -22.98
C GLY A 339 -4.35 -5.75 -22.65
N ASN A 340 -5.25 -5.09 -23.39
CA ASN A 340 -5.59 -3.67 -23.25
C ASN A 340 -6.56 -3.46 -22.08
N GLY A 341 -6.17 -2.63 -21.11
CA GLY A 341 -7.03 -2.25 -19.98
C GLY A 341 -6.28 -1.38 -18.98
N ARG A 342 -7.01 -0.61 -18.17
CA ARG A 342 -6.44 0.04 -16.99
C ARG A 342 -5.87 -1.03 -16.06
N ARG A 343 -4.78 -0.74 -15.36
CA ARG A 343 -4.22 -1.64 -14.34
C ARG A 343 -3.90 -0.86 -13.08
N GLN A 344 -3.84 -1.54 -11.95
CA GLN A 344 -3.42 -0.95 -10.69
C GLN A 344 -2.20 -1.68 -10.17
N TYR A 345 -1.11 -0.94 -9.94
CA TYR A 345 0.07 -1.44 -9.26
C TYR A 345 -0.05 -1.13 -7.77
N VAL A 346 0.09 -2.17 -6.95
CA VAL A 346 -0.01 -2.07 -5.50
C VAL A 346 1.34 -2.40 -4.90
N SER A 347 1.86 -1.47 -4.11
CA SER A 347 3.05 -1.64 -3.29
C SER A 347 2.67 -2.12 -1.90
N SER A 348 3.43 -3.08 -1.40
CA SER A 348 3.19 -3.66 -0.08
C SER A 348 4.46 -4.10 0.62
N LEU A 349 4.40 -4.19 1.94
CA LEU A 349 5.42 -4.81 2.79
C LEU A 349 4.83 -6.11 3.31
N ARG A 350 5.56 -7.20 3.13
CA ARG A 350 5.13 -8.53 3.51
C ARG A 350 6.09 -9.13 4.55
N LEU A 351 5.53 -9.61 5.64
CA LEU A 351 6.20 -10.43 6.64
C LEU A 351 5.80 -11.89 6.42
N THR A 352 6.77 -12.78 6.32
CA THR A 352 6.56 -14.22 6.12
C THR A 352 7.31 -15.03 7.18
N PRO A 353 6.69 -15.36 8.32
CA PRO A 353 7.13 -16.49 9.12
C PRO A 353 6.84 -17.80 8.37
N TYR A 354 7.83 -18.69 8.34
CA TYR A 354 7.70 -20.02 7.77
C TYR A 354 8.49 -21.07 8.55
N LEU A 355 8.10 -22.32 8.34
CA LEU A 355 8.76 -23.50 8.85
C LEU A 355 9.01 -24.45 7.68
N MET A 356 10.23 -24.94 7.57
CA MET A 356 10.64 -25.87 6.53
C MET A 356 11.25 -27.11 7.17
N ARG A 357 10.67 -28.27 6.90
CA ARG A 357 11.22 -29.56 7.34
C ARG A 357 12.41 -29.93 6.47
N GLN A 358 13.53 -30.22 7.10
CA GLN A 358 14.76 -30.60 6.44
C GLN A 358 15.17 -32.03 6.82
N ALA A 359 15.56 -32.80 5.83
CA ALA A 359 16.13 -34.14 6.02
C ALA A 359 17.21 -34.35 4.96
N TYR A 360 18.42 -34.72 5.36
CA TYR A 360 19.54 -34.88 4.44
C TYR A 360 20.13 -36.28 4.56
N SER A 361 19.65 -37.18 3.69
CA SER A 361 20.10 -38.58 3.62
C SER A 361 21.51 -38.76 3.06
N SER A 362 22.07 -37.72 2.42
CA SER A 362 23.44 -37.72 1.92
C SER A 362 24.48 -37.51 3.02
N LEU A 363 24.06 -37.07 4.21
CA LEU A 363 24.95 -36.91 5.37
C LEU A 363 25.12 -38.24 6.10
N SER A 364 26.25 -38.40 6.77
CA SER A 364 26.57 -39.60 7.56
C SER A 364 27.00 -39.22 8.99
N PRO A 365 26.16 -39.46 10.03
CA PRO A 365 24.80 -40.01 9.95
C PRO A 365 23.82 -39.06 9.23
N GLU A 366 22.71 -39.62 8.73
CA GLU A 366 21.61 -38.83 8.18
C GLU A 366 21.17 -37.79 9.21
N ARG A 367 21.05 -36.51 8.80
CA ARG A 367 20.61 -35.44 9.70
C ARG A 367 19.23 -34.90 9.36
N LYS A 368 18.41 -34.68 10.39
CA LYS A 368 17.04 -34.17 10.29
C LYS A 368 16.82 -32.96 11.19
N GLY A 369 15.91 -32.08 10.78
CA GLY A 369 15.54 -30.92 11.57
C GLY A 369 14.51 -30.04 10.91
N PHE A 370 14.37 -28.83 11.45
CA PHE A 370 13.55 -27.79 10.86
C PHE A 370 14.36 -26.51 10.68
N GLN A 371 14.02 -25.76 9.65
CA GLN A 371 14.43 -24.38 9.48
C GLN A 371 13.23 -23.50 9.82
N ILE A 372 13.40 -22.66 10.84
CA ILE A 372 12.46 -21.59 11.16
C ILE A 372 12.99 -20.34 10.47
N GLY A 373 12.14 -19.67 9.70
CA GLY A 373 12.54 -18.44 9.04
C GLY A 373 11.49 -17.35 9.11
N ILE A 374 11.98 -16.11 9.02
CA ILE A 374 11.16 -14.90 8.99
C ILE A 374 11.72 -14.03 7.89
N HIS A 375 10.92 -13.78 6.84
CA HIS A 375 11.28 -12.85 5.77
C HIS A 375 10.50 -11.55 5.88
N LEU A 376 11.17 -10.43 5.66
CA LEU A 376 10.57 -9.12 5.45
C LEU A 376 10.87 -8.68 4.01
N THR A 377 9.83 -8.58 3.20
CA THR A 377 9.94 -8.31 1.77
C THR A 377 9.12 -7.11 1.36
N TYR A 378 9.69 -6.26 0.52
CA TYR A 378 8.90 -5.36 -0.30
C TYR A 378 8.29 -6.16 -1.46
N SER A 379 7.02 -5.91 -1.75
CA SER A 379 6.32 -6.55 -2.84
C SER A 379 5.57 -5.53 -3.69
N GLY A 380 5.52 -5.80 -4.99
CA GLY A 380 4.79 -5.01 -5.96
C GLY A 380 3.95 -5.93 -6.82
N PHE A 381 2.64 -5.70 -6.90
CA PHE A 381 1.76 -6.51 -7.74
C PHE A 381 0.82 -5.68 -8.59
N MET A 382 0.59 -6.17 -9.79
CA MET A 382 -0.35 -5.62 -10.75
C MET A 382 -1.66 -6.40 -10.67
N THR A 383 -2.76 -5.67 -10.64
CA THR A 383 -4.13 -6.19 -10.80
C THR A 383 -4.72 -5.62 -12.08
N GLY A 384 -5.36 -6.47 -12.89
CA GLY A 384 -6.15 -6.01 -14.02
C GLY A 384 -7.46 -5.36 -13.55
N PHE A 385 -8.10 -4.55 -14.38
CA PHE A 385 -9.53 -4.21 -14.22
C PHE A 385 -10.37 -4.99 -15.23
#